data_AF-A0A9W9C9E7-F1
#
_entry.id   AF-A0A9W9C9E7-F1
#
_cell.length_a   1.000
_cell.length_b   1.000
_cell.length_c   1.000
_cell.angle_alpha   90.00
_cell.angle_beta   90.00
_cell.angle_gamma   90.00
#
_symmetry.space_group_name_H-M   'P 1'
#
loop_
_entity.id
_entity.type
_entity.pdbx_description
1 polymer ?
#
loop_
_entity_poly.entity_id
_entity_poly.type
_entity_poly.pdbx_seq_one_letter_code
_entity_poly.pdbx_strand_id
1 'polypeptide(L)'
;MAYQTALSKYLALCEKYAALMLPGFFNFPSAGEDIPEDLVMDFGEFVEKYDLQAAVPKLWDSTVMGVGDFLKVPTLYVMQASGLVMARAMLGQSRAMVPSSGNLHELYERVAELLGDDVLYNSIVVGCSRNESGVSVRVKHRDGNETEIVAKRLLVAFEPSPVAMAVFDLDEEEGEVLGKLSFSSVYAGLVQHPSLKGFNSWTNTLPGAPGSNYSAYPLPAQVGKIGHQPGGGEDLFAFTAIGTQEDNDESMQALISGSIENMVKAGTVNGSNGTTAFPYFANHGLMHSRVSREELRKGFIARQNALQGRRATWYTGAAFSAGFSTILWAYNEVLLPRVIEGL
;
A
#
# COMPACT_ATOMS: atom_id res chain seq x y z
N MET A 1 6.22 27.98 -5.85
CA MET A 1 7.63 28.09 -5.46
C MET A 1 7.92 27.31 -4.18
N ALA A 2 7.31 27.61 -3.02
CA ALA A 2 7.57 26.89 -1.76
C ALA A 2 7.40 25.36 -1.83
N TYR A 3 6.32 24.86 -2.43
CA TYR A 3 6.10 23.41 -2.64
C TYR A 3 7.25 22.74 -3.43
N GLN A 4 7.66 23.31 -4.56
CA GLN A 4 8.73 22.72 -5.39
C GLN A 4 10.06 22.67 -4.65
N THR A 5 10.38 23.71 -3.86
CA THR A 5 11.58 23.75 -3.01
C THR A 5 11.53 22.65 -1.95
N ALA A 6 10.43 22.56 -1.19
CA ALA A 6 10.25 21.53 -0.16
C ALA A 6 10.29 20.12 -0.75
N LEU A 7 9.64 19.90 -1.89
CA LEU A 7 9.64 18.59 -2.55
C LEU A 7 11.03 18.23 -3.13
N SER A 8 11.79 19.20 -3.63
CA SER A 8 13.18 18.97 -4.07
C SER A 8 14.09 18.60 -2.89
N LYS A 9 13.87 19.21 -1.72
CA LYS A 9 14.56 18.85 -0.48
C LYS A 9 14.18 17.44 -0.01
N TYR A 10 12.89 17.10 -0.05
CA TYR A 10 12.41 15.75 0.23
C TYR A 10 13.02 14.71 -0.71
N LEU A 11 13.09 15.01 -2.02
CA LEU A 11 13.74 14.16 -3.01
C LEU A 11 15.20 13.89 -2.65
N ALA A 12 15.98 14.93 -2.32
CA ALA A 12 17.39 14.77 -1.95
C ALA A 12 17.56 13.89 -0.69
N LEU A 13 16.61 13.96 0.25
CA LEU A 13 16.59 13.09 1.42
C LEU A 13 16.22 11.64 1.06
N CYS A 14 15.27 11.41 0.14
CA CYS A 14 15.00 10.08 -0.39
C CYS A 14 16.22 9.49 -1.12
N GLU A 15 16.96 10.31 -1.88
CA GLU A 15 18.18 9.89 -2.58
C GLU A 15 19.27 9.45 -1.60
N LYS A 16 19.43 10.18 -0.50
CA LYS A 16 20.37 9.83 0.59
C LYS A 16 20.14 8.42 1.14
N TYR A 17 18.89 7.98 1.24
CA TYR A 17 18.52 6.68 1.82
C TYR A 17 18.18 5.59 0.80
N ALA A 18 18.22 5.89 -0.49
CA ALA A 18 17.77 4.99 -1.55
C ALA A 18 18.48 3.63 -1.50
N ALA A 19 19.79 3.60 -1.24
CA ALA A 19 20.58 2.36 -1.20
C ALA A 19 20.18 1.41 -0.05
N LEU A 20 19.52 1.93 1.00
CA LEU A 20 19.03 1.12 2.13
C LEU A 20 17.64 0.54 1.88
N MET A 21 16.87 1.13 0.96
CA MET A 21 15.44 0.83 0.77
C MET A 21 15.11 0.24 -0.59
N LEU A 22 15.93 0.50 -1.62
CA LEU A 22 15.66 0.12 -3.00
C LEU A 22 16.77 -0.76 -3.58
N PRO A 23 16.42 -1.80 -4.38
CA PRO A 23 15.05 -2.23 -4.68
C PRO A 23 14.40 -3.01 -3.52
N GLY A 24 15.13 -3.31 -2.46
CA GLY A 24 14.60 -3.84 -1.20
C GLY A 24 15.58 -3.58 -0.07
N PHE A 25 15.28 -4.06 1.13
CA PHE A 25 16.02 -3.73 2.34
C PHE A 25 17.37 -4.46 2.50
N PHE A 26 18.00 -4.91 1.42
CA PHE A 26 19.18 -5.79 1.47
C PHE A 26 20.39 -5.18 2.19
N ASN A 27 20.54 -3.86 2.12
CA ASN A 27 21.64 -3.13 2.76
C ASN A 27 21.21 -2.43 4.06
N PHE A 28 20.01 -2.74 4.58
CA PHE A 28 19.51 -2.09 5.78
C PHE A 28 20.30 -2.54 7.02
N PRO A 29 20.69 -1.62 7.94
CA PRO A 29 21.47 -1.98 9.11
C PRO A 29 20.75 -2.96 10.03
N SER A 30 21.52 -3.81 10.73
CA SER A 30 20.98 -4.96 11.44
C SER A 30 20.16 -4.58 12.68
N ALA A 31 20.62 -3.62 13.50
CA ALA A 31 19.91 -3.12 14.68
C ALA A 31 20.57 -1.84 15.22
N GLY A 32 19.90 -1.19 16.18
CA GLY A 32 20.52 -0.21 17.07
C GLY A 32 20.94 1.11 16.40
N GLU A 33 22.09 1.64 16.83
CA GLU A 33 22.59 2.97 16.44
C GLU A 33 23.01 3.07 14.97
N ASP A 34 23.24 1.94 14.30
CA ASP A 34 23.59 1.92 12.88
C ASP A 34 22.39 2.24 11.98
N ILE A 35 21.16 2.09 12.48
CA ILE A 35 19.95 2.48 11.74
C ILE A 35 19.83 4.01 11.76
N PRO A 36 19.79 4.68 10.59
CA PRO A 36 19.71 6.14 10.55
C PRO A 36 18.49 6.67 11.29
N GLU A 37 18.72 7.59 12.23
CA GLU A 37 17.66 8.20 13.04
C GLU A 37 16.54 8.79 12.19
N ASP A 38 16.91 9.41 11.05
CA ASP A 38 15.98 9.98 10.09
C ASP A 38 14.95 8.99 9.54
N LEU A 39 15.28 7.70 9.44
CA LEU A 39 14.37 6.66 8.95
C LEU A 39 13.47 6.10 10.07
N VAL A 40 13.91 6.26 11.31
CA VAL A 40 13.28 5.70 12.52
C VAL A 40 12.32 6.70 13.16
N MET A 41 12.65 8.00 13.08
CA MET A 41 11.83 9.07 13.62
C MET A 41 10.50 9.18 12.88
N ASP A 42 9.50 9.70 13.59
CA ASP A 42 8.15 9.87 13.08
C ASP A 42 8.19 10.88 11.93
N PHE A 43 7.40 10.63 10.89
CA PHE A 43 7.46 11.48 9.71
C PHE A 43 7.12 12.95 10.01
N GLY A 44 6.27 13.23 11.00
CA GLY A 44 6.00 14.59 11.46
C GLY A 44 7.25 15.29 11.99
N GLU A 45 8.05 14.60 12.81
CA GLU A 45 9.32 15.13 13.31
C GLU A 45 10.34 15.32 12.17
N PHE A 46 10.34 14.41 11.20
CA PHE A 46 11.18 14.51 10.00
C PHE A 46 10.79 15.73 9.13
N VAL A 47 9.49 15.97 8.96
CA VAL A 47 8.95 17.14 8.26
C VAL A 47 9.39 18.44 8.94
N GLU A 48 9.30 18.51 10.27
CA GLU A 48 9.73 19.68 11.03
C GLU A 48 11.25 19.90 10.95
N LYS A 49 12.03 18.84 11.17
CA LYS A 49 13.50 18.87 11.12
C LYS A 49 14.03 19.41 9.79
N TYR A 50 13.36 19.05 8.70
CA TYR A 50 13.79 19.40 7.35
C TYR A 50 12.92 20.46 6.66
N ASP A 51 12.04 21.16 7.36
CA ASP A 51 11.20 22.23 6.79
C ASP A 51 10.46 21.77 5.50
N LEU A 52 9.82 20.59 5.56
CA LEU A 52 9.17 19.92 4.42
C LEU A 52 7.66 20.14 4.35
N GLN A 53 7.11 20.98 5.22
CA GLN A 53 5.69 21.17 5.43
C GLN A 53 4.95 21.45 4.11
N ALA A 54 5.53 22.31 3.26
CA ALA A 54 4.95 22.66 1.96
C ALA A 54 4.87 21.49 0.95
N ALA A 55 5.58 20.37 1.16
CA ALA A 55 5.50 19.17 0.34
C ALA A 55 4.41 18.19 0.81
N VAL A 56 4.06 18.21 2.09
CA VAL A 56 3.18 17.21 2.73
C VAL A 56 1.81 17.08 2.05
N PRO A 57 1.09 18.15 1.68
CA PRO A 57 -0.21 18.01 1.03
C PRO A 57 -0.15 17.20 -0.27
N LYS A 58 0.93 17.36 -1.04
CA LYS A 58 1.09 16.63 -2.29
C LYS A 58 1.45 15.16 -2.07
N LEU A 59 2.27 14.89 -1.04
CA LEU A 59 2.59 13.52 -0.63
C LEU A 59 1.31 12.80 -0.17
N TRP A 60 0.51 13.47 0.66
CA TRP A 60 -0.81 13.00 1.11
C TRP A 60 -1.72 12.66 -0.07
N ASP A 61 -1.93 13.61 -0.99
CA ASP A 61 -2.82 13.45 -2.16
C ASP A 61 -2.36 12.36 -3.15
N SER A 62 -1.13 11.85 -3.02
CA SER A 62 -0.61 10.77 -3.86
C SER A 62 -0.85 9.40 -3.24
N THR A 63 0.07 8.94 -2.39
CA THR A 63 0.08 7.59 -1.83
C THR A 63 0.20 7.57 -0.31
N VAL A 64 0.64 8.67 0.32
CA VAL A 64 0.87 8.72 1.78
C VAL A 64 -0.43 8.61 2.57
N MET A 65 -1.55 9.07 2.02
CA MET A 65 -2.87 8.87 2.63
C MET A 65 -3.14 7.39 2.95
N GLY A 66 -2.68 6.47 2.09
CA GLY A 66 -2.82 5.04 2.30
C GLY A 66 -2.15 4.52 3.57
N VAL A 67 -1.15 5.22 4.13
CA VAL A 67 -0.41 4.81 5.33
C VAL A 67 -1.25 4.98 6.61
N GLY A 68 -2.26 5.85 6.62
CA GLY A 68 -3.08 6.15 7.80
C GLY A 68 -2.55 7.34 8.61
N ASP A 69 -2.26 7.17 9.91
CA ASP A 69 -1.67 8.21 10.79
C ASP A 69 -0.19 8.47 10.45
N PHE A 70 0.08 8.85 9.20
CA PHE A 70 1.41 8.85 8.61
C PHE A 70 2.39 9.79 9.31
N LEU A 71 1.91 10.85 9.99
CA LEU A 71 2.77 11.76 10.74
C LEU A 71 3.38 11.09 11.99
N LYS A 72 2.77 10.03 12.51
CA LYS A 72 3.26 9.24 13.66
C LYS A 72 3.82 7.88 13.26
N VAL A 73 4.08 7.69 11.97
CA VAL A 73 4.68 6.48 11.43
C VAL A 73 6.16 6.76 11.16
N PRO A 74 7.06 5.80 11.41
CA PRO A 74 8.47 5.96 11.07
C PRO A 74 8.66 6.37 9.61
N THR A 75 9.54 7.35 9.39
CA THR A 75 9.80 7.97 8.09
C THR A 75 10.10 6.95 6.99
N LEU A 76 10.76 5.83 7.33
CA LEU A 76 10.98 4.70 6.44
C LEU A 76 9.70 4.28 5.71
N TYR A 77 8.60 4.08 6.42
CA TYR A 77 7.36 3.56 5.84
C TYR A 77 6.62 4.62 5.01
N VAL A 78 6.77 5.90 5.34
CA VAL A 78 6.27 7.00 4.50
C VAL A 78 7.08 7.12 3.21
N MET A 79 8.41 7.00 3.29
CA MET A 79 9.28 6.94 2.11
C MET A 79 9.07 5.67 1.28
N GLN A 80 8.67 4.55 1.90
CA GLN A 80 8.29 3.34 1.18
C GLN A 80 6.99 3.57 0.37
N ALA A 81 6.01 4.27 0.96
CA ALA A 81 4.76 4.61 0.29
C ALA A 81 4.92 5.68 -0.80
N SER A 82 5.76 6.70 -0.58
CA SER A 82 5.89 7.87 -1.47
C SER A 82 7.31 8.42 -1.59
N GLY A 83 8.28 7.53 -1.85
CA GLY A 83 9.69 7.90 -1.86
C GLY A 83 10.22 8.43 -3.19
N LEU A 84 11.46 8.04 -3.47
CA LEU A 84 12.29 8.53 -4.58
C LEU A 84 11.55 8.62 -5.93
N VAL A 85 10.92 7.53 -6.36
CA VAL A 85 10.26 7.45 -7.68
C VAL A 85 9.11 8.44 -7.79
N MET A 86 8.31 8.55 -6.72
CA MET A 86 7.15 9.44 -6.68
C MET A 86 7.58 10.91 -6.62
N ALA A 87 8.56 11.24 -5.79
CA ALA A 87 9.11 12.59 -5.71
C ALA A 87 9.68 13.07 -7.06
N ARG A 88 10.42 12.20 -7.78
CA ARG A 88 10.90 12.49 -9.14
C ARG A 88 9.76 12.70 -10.13
N ALA A 89 8.73 11.86 -10.08
CA ALA A 89 7.56 11.99 -10.96
C ALA A 89 6.82 13.32 -10.72
N MET A 90 6.60 13.70 -9.46
CA MET A 90 5.96 14.96 -9.08
C MET A 90 6.76 16.20 -9.49
N LEU A 91 8.09 16.12 -9.52
CA LEU A 91 8.98 17.18 -10.00
C LEU A 91 9.17 17.17 -11.53
N GLY A 92 8.53 16.25 -12.25
CA GLY A 92 8.68 16.11 -13.71
C GLY A 92 10.05 15.58 -14.14
N GLN A 93 10.83 15.00 -13.22
CA GLN A 93 12.16 14.41 -13.47
C GLN A 93 12.08 12.95 -13.91
N SER A 94 10.93 12.31 -13.73
CA SER A 94 10.62 10.98 -14.24
C SER A 94 9.24 10.98 -14.90
N ARG A 95 9.01 10.06 -15.82
CA ARG A 95 7.74 9.91 -16.52
C ARG A 95 6.91 8.82 -15.86
N ALA A 96 5.64 9.11 -15.58
CA ALA A 96 4.65 8.08 -15.42
C ALA A 96 4.42 7.42 -16.78
N MET A 97 4.48 6.09 -16.83
CA MET A 97 4.23 5.32 -18.04
C MET A 97 2.94 4.54 -17.84
N VAL A 98 2.09 4.56 -18.87
CA VAL A 98 0.87 3.77 -18.93
C VAL A 98 0.84 3.05 -20.28
N PRO A 99 0.19 1.88 -20.40
CA PRO A 99 -0.07 1.27 -21.69
C PRO A 99 -0.77 2.25 -22.64
N SER A 100 -0.55 2.10 -23.95
CA SER A 100 -1.15 3.00 -24.95
C SER A 100 -2.68 3.02 -24.94
N SER A 101 -3.30 1.95 -24.41
CA SER A 101 -4.74 1.86 -24.15
C SER A 101 -5.22 2.75 -22.99
N GLY A 102 -4.31 3.21 -22.13
CA GLY A 102 -4.62 3.87 -20.86
C GLY A 102 -5.06 2.89 -19.75
N ASN A 103 -5.26 1.61 -20.05
CA ASN A 103 -5.65 0.59 -19.06
C ASN A 103 -4.40 -0.01 -18.39
N LEU A 104 -4.15 0.35 -17.13
CA LEU A 104 -3.04 -0.23 -16.35
C LEU A 104 -3.18 -1.74 -16.14
N HIS A 105 -4.40 -2.28 -16.17
CA HIS A 105 -4.64 -3.72 -16.00
C HIS A 105 -4.17 -4.54 -17.21
N GLU A 106 -4.11 -3.95 -18.41
CA GLU A 106 -3.72 -4.63 -19.65
C GLU A 106 -2.39 -5.38 -19.48
N LEU A 107 -1.42 -4.76 -18.82
CA LEU A 107 -0.12 -5.37 -18.56
C LEU A 107 -0.25 -6.70 -17.82
N TYR A 108 -1.09 -6.75 -16.78
CA TYR A 108 -1.29 -7.95 -15.96
C TYR A 108 -2.17 -8.99 -16.67
N GLU A 109 -3.11 -8.55 -17.52
CA GLU A 109 -3.84 -9.44 -18.43
C GLU A 109 -2.88 -10.15 -19.39
N ARG A 110 -1.89 -9.45 -19.97
CA ARG A 110 -0.88 -10.08 -20.84
C ARG A 110 0.02 -11.05 -20.08
N VAL A 111 0.38 -10.74 -18.84
CA VAL A 111 1.16 -11.66 -17.99
C VAL A 111 0.35 -12.91 -17.69
N ALA A 112 -0.94 -12.76 -17.37
CA ALA A 112 -1.86 -13.88 -17.20
C ALA A 112 -1.97 -14.75 -18.46
N GLU A 113 -2.15 -14.14 -19.63
CA GLU A 113 -2.18 -14.85 -20.93
C GLU A 113 -0.89 -15.63 -21.18
N LEU A 114 0.27 -15.05 -20.84
CA LEU A 114 1.57 -15.70 -20.98
C LEU A 114 1.72 -16.92 -20.08
N LEU A 115 1.25 -16.83 -18.83
CA LEU A 115 1.32 -17.92 -17.85
C LEU A 115 0.30 -19.03 -18.16
N GLY A 116 -0.84 -18.70 -18.75
CA GLY A 116 -1.86 -19.67 -19.16
C GLY A 116 -2.30 -20.57 -18.01
N ASP A 117 -2.12 -21.88 -18.18
CA ASP A 117 -2.56 -22.90 -17.23
C ASP A 117 -1.73 -22.94 -15.92
N ASP A 118 -0.63 -22.19 -15.85
CA ASP A 118 0.14 -22.02 -14.61
C ASP A 118 -0.60 -21.16 -13.55
N VAL A 119 -1.70 -20.50 -13.93
CA VAL A 119 -2.50 -19.65 -13.02
C VAL A 119 -3.79 -20.34 -12.58
N LEU A 120 -3.91 -20.59 -11.27
CA LEU A 120 -5.12 -21.15 -10.67
C LEU A 120 -6.10 -20.06 -10.21
N TYR A 121 -6.99 -19.63 -11.11
CA TYR A 121 -8.06 -18.68 -10.77
C TYR A 121 -9.15 -19.28 -9.89
N ASN A 122 -9.93 -18.41 -9.22
CA ASN A 122 -11.08 -18.80 -8.40
C ASN A 122 -10.73 -19.88 -7.36
N SER A 123 -9.55 -19.74 -6.75
CA SER A 123 -8.98 -20.70 -5.83
C SER A 123 -8.46 -20.00 -4.58
N ILE A 124 -8.38 -20.72 -3.47
CA ILE A 124 -7.83 -20.23 -2.20
C ILE A 124 -6.95 -21.31 -1.56
N VAL A 125 -5.82 -20.91 -0.99
CA VAL A 125 -5.00 -21.82 -0.17
C VAL A 125 -5.74 -22.10 1.13
N VAL A 126 -5.96 -23.38 1.45
CA VAL A 126 -6.65 -23.83 2.66
C VAL A 126 -5.73 -24.57 3.64
N GLY A 127 -4.49 -24.85 3.23
CA GLY A 127 -3.47 -25.41 4.09
C GLY A 127 -2.13 -25.48 3.39
N CYS A 128 -1.06 -25.40 4.17
CA CYS A 128 0.30 -25.57 3.69
C CYS A 128 1.12 -26.30 4.76
N SER A 129 2.07 -27.12 4.32
CA SER A 129 3.11 -27.69 5.18
C SER A 129 4.45 -27.43 4.55
N ARG A 130 5.42 -26.98 5.35
CA ARG A 130 6.71 -26.50 4.86
C ARG A 130 7.85 -27.04 5.71
N ASN A 131 8.97 -27.34 5.08
CA ASN A 131 10.21 -27.71 5.76
C ASN A 131 11.41 -27.28 4.91
N GLU A 132 12.62 -27.65 5.33
CA GLU A 132 13.85 -27.26 4.62
C GLU A 132 13.99 -27.87 3.22
N SER A 133 13.29 -28.98 2.92
CA SER A 133 13.39 -29.68 1.64
C SER A 133 12.30 -29.30 0.64
N GLY A 134 11.19 -28.70 1.08
CA GLY A 134 10.13 -28.26 0.19
C GLY A 134 8.82 -27.91 0.89
N VAL A 135 7.77 -27.80 0.07
CA VAL A 135 6.43 -27.37 0.48
C VAL A 135 5.35 -28.25 -0.13
N SER A 136 4.26 -28.45 0.62
CA SER A 136 2.97 -28.92 0.09
C SER A 136 1.91 -27.84 0.35
N VAL A 137 1.14 -27.50 -0.68
CA VAL A 137 0.08 -26.47 -0.63
C VAL A 137 -1.23 -27.12 -1.06
N ARG A 138 -2.25 -27.08 -0.20
CA ARG A 138 -3.62 -27.48 -0.53
C ARG A 138 -4.42 -26.26 -0.96
N VAL A 139 -4.91 -26.33 -2.18
CA VAL A 139 -5.68 -25.29 -2.85
C VAL A 139 -7.12 -25.77 -3.03
N LYS A 140 -8.09 -24.98 -2.57
CA LYS A 140 -9.51 -25.24 -2.77
C LYS A 140 -10.04 -24.39 -3.90
N HIS A 141 -10.68 -25.04 -4.86
CA HIS A 141 -11.32 -24.40 -6.02
C HIS A 141 -12.76 -23.99 -5.70
N ARG A 142 -13.33 -23.11 -6.54
CA ARG A 142 -14.72 -22.63 -6.40
C ARG A 142 -15.77 -23.74 -6.43
N ASP A 143 -15.51 -24.82 -7.16
CA ASP A 143 -16.39 -25.99 -7.23
C ASP A 143 -16.31 -26.89 -5.99
N GLY A 144 -15.41 -26.57 -5.05
CA GLY A 144 -15.19 -27.31 -3.81
C GLY A 144 -14.11 -28.38 -3.90
N ASN A 145 -13.56 -28.68 -5.08
CA ASN A 145 -12.46 -29.63 -5.24
C ASN A 145 -11.17 -29.07 -4.60
N GLU A 146 -10.32 -29.97 -4.10
CA GLU A 146 -8.99 -29.62 -3.59
C GLU A 146 -7.89 -30.20 -4.47
N THR A 147 -6.81 -29.44 -4.65
CA THR A 147 -5.58 -29.87 -5.33
C THR A 147 -4.41 -29.71 -4.37
N GLU A 148 -3.58 -30.73 -4.26
CA GLU A 148 -2.31 -30.66 -3.54
C GLU A 148 -1.19 -30.34 -4.53
N ILE A 149 -0.45 -29.27 -4.26
CA ILE A 149 0.71 -28.83 -5.02
C ILE A 149 1.95 -29.10 -4.18
N VAL A 150 2.83 -29.97 -4.66
CA VAL A 150 4.13 -30.25 -4.03
C VAL A 150 5.22 -29.55 -4.82
N ALA A 151 6.01 -28.72 -4.15
CA ALA A 151 7.05 -27.93 -4.78
C ALA A 151 8.32 -27.88 -3.94
N LYS A 152 9.46 -27.57 -4.59
CA LYS A 152 10.74 -27.39 -3.88
C LYS A 152 10.81 -26.06 -3.13
N ARG A 153 10.03 -25.04 -3.55
CA ARG A 153 10.05 -23.67 -3.01
C ARG A 153 8.65 -23.07 -3.04
N LEU A 154 8.37 -22.19 -2.09
CA LEU A 154 7.20 -21.31 -2.08
C LEU A 154 7.66 -19.86 -2.21
N LEU A 155 7.04 -19.09 -3.11
CA LEU A 155 7.19 -17.63 -3.19
C LEU A 155 5.87 -16.98 -2.78
N VAL A 156 5.89 -16.23 -1.68
CA VAL A 156 4.73 -15.48 -1.17
C VAL A 156 4.77 -14.06 -1.76
N ALA A 157 3.74 -13.69 -2.52
CA ALA A 157 3.64 -12.39 -3.22
C ALA A 157 2.44 -11.53 -2.79
N PHE A 158 1.67 -11.97 -1.80
CA PHE A 158 0.64 -11.17 -1.13
C PHE A 158 1.20 -10.53 0.14
N GLU A 159 0.49 -9.54 0.69
CA GLU A 159 0.93 -8.85 1.90
C GLU A 159 0.89 -9.81 3.11
N PRO A 160 2.02 -10.12 3.76
CA PRO A 160 2.11 -11.17 4.78
C PRO A 160 1.53 -10.69 6.11
N SER A 161 0.22 -10.84 6.28
CA SER A 161 -0.49 -10.55 7.53
C SER A 161 -0.75 -11.81 8.33
N PRO A 162 -0.99 -11.71 9.66
CA PRO A 162 -1.36 -12.87 10.47
C PRO A 162 -2.55 -13.66 9.91
N VAL A 163 -3.56 -12.96 9.36
CA VAL A 163 -4.74 -13.58 8.76
C VAL A 163 -4.38 -14.30 7.46
N ALA A 164 -3.64 -13.64 6.57
CA ALA A 164 -3.27 -14.22 5.27
C ALA A 164 -2.31 -15.42 5.42
N MET A 165 -1.48 -15.39 6.47
CA MET A 165 -0.49 -16.45 6.74
C MET A 165 -1.01 -17.56 7.66
N ALA A 166 -2.25 -17.48 8.16
CA ALA A 166 -2.77 -18.42 9.16
C ALA A 166 -2.73 -19.89 8.72
N VAL A 167 -2.89 -20.15 7.41
CA VAL A 167 -2.88 -21.50 6.83
C VAL A 167 -1.50 -21.94 6.34
N PHE A 168 -0.47 -21.11 6.54
CA PHE A 168 0.86 -21.32 5.99
C PHE A 168 1.81 -22.06 6.94
N ASP A 169 1.35 -22.58 8.09
CA ASP A 169 2.20 -23.35 9.00
C ASP A 169 3.47 -22.54 9.37
N LEU A 170 3.29 -21.34 9.92
CA LEU A 170 4.40 -20.49 10.38
C LEU A 170 5.12 -21.13 11.55
N ASP A 171 6.45 -21.04 11.58
CA ASP A 171 7.21 -21.33 12.80
C ASP A 171 7.23 -20.13 13.76
N GLU A 172 7.91 -20.29 14.90
CA GLU A 172 7.97 -19.27 15.96
C GLU A 172 8.59 -17.95 15.47
N GLU A 173 9.67 -18.01 14.69
CA GLU A 173 10.35 -16.80 14.19
C GLU A 173 9.50 -16.11 13.12
N GLU A 174 8.94 -16.87 12.18
CA GLU A 174 8.01 -16.33 11.17
C GLU A 174 6.80 -15.67 11.83
N GLY A 175 6.22 -16.33 12.84
CA GLY A 175 5.10 -15.82 13.62
C GLY A 175 5.45 -14.55 14.41
N GLU A 176 6.63 -14.50 15.03
CA GLU A 176 7.08 -13.31 15.77
C GLU A 176 7.27 -12.13 14.82
N VAL A 177 7.96 -12.32 13.71
CA VAL A 177 8.28 -11.24 12.76
C VAL A 177 7.01 -10.77 12.04
N LEU A 178 6.28 -11.66 11.37
CA LEU A 178 5.10 -11.26 10.60
C LEU A 178 3.97 -10.75 11.51
N GLY A 179 3.93 -11.22 12.76
CA GLY A 179 2.97 -10.76 13.77
C GLY A 179 3.18 -9.34 14.28
N LYS A 180 4.35 -8.69 14.05
CA LYS A 180 4.56 -7.28 14.40
C LYS A 180 4.01 -6.30 13.37
N LEU A 181 3.72 -6.78 12.16
CA LEU A 181 3.27 -5.91 11.09
C LEU A 181 1.87 -5.38 11.40
N SER A 182 1.73 -4.07 11.22
CA SER A 182 0.47 -3.35 11.23
C SER A 182 0.19 -2.80 9.84
N PHE A 183 -1.08 -2.63 9.52
CA PHE A 183 -1.52 -2.29 8.17
C PHE A 183 -2.62 -1.24 8.21
N SER A 184 -2.88 -0.69 7.05
CA SER A 184 -4.12 0.03 6.72
C SER A 184 -4.80 -0.71 5.57
N SER A 185 -6.09 -0.49 5.39
CA SER A 185 -6.84 -1.00 4.23
C SER A 185 -7.15 0.15 3.29
N VAL A 186 -7.03 -0.10 1.98
CA VAL A 186 -7.31 0.91 0.95
C VAL A 186 -8.54 0.47 0.17
N TYR A 187 -9.49 1.39 0.02
CA TYR A 187 -10.70 1.20 -0.76
C TYR A 187 -10.72 2.21 -1.89
N ALA A 188 -11.10 1.75 -3.06
CA ALA A 188 -11.28 2.61 -4.21
C ALA A 188 -12.47 2.14 -5.04
N GLY A 189 -13.02 3.04 -5.84
CA GLY A 189 -14.06 2.66 -6.76
C GLY A 189 -14.82 3.84 -7.28
N LEU A 190 -16.04 3.57 -7.72
CA LEU A 190 -16.94 4.52 -8.32
C LEU A 190 -18.18 4.66 -7.43
N VAL A 191 -18.59 5.90 -7.19
CA VAL A 191 -19.78 6.26 -6.43
C VAL A 191 -20.65 7.19 -7.27
N GLN A 192 -21.96 7.07 -7.09
CA GLN A 192 -22.96 7.93 -7.70
C GLN A 192 -23.91 8.42 -6.62
N HIS A 193 -24.21 9.72 -6.68
CA HIS A 193 -25.27 10.32 -5.89
C HIS A 193 -25.71 11.63 -6.59
N PRO A 194 -27.01 11.93 -6.73
CA PRO A 194 -27.47 13.11 -7.47
C PRO A 194 -26.92 14.44 -6.94
N SER A 195 -26.68 14.54 -5.63
CA SER A 195 -26.04 15.71 -5.02
C SER A 195 -24.61 15.98 -5.47
N LEU A 196 -23.89 14.98 -5.99
CA LEU A 196 -22.50 15.14 -6.45
C LEU A 196 -22.43 15.76 -7.85
N LYS A 197 -23.52 15.76 -8.62
CA LYS A 197 -23.55 16.28 -9.99
C LYS A 197 -23.10 17.76 -10.04
N GLY A 198 -22.27 18.09 -11.03
CA GLY A 198 -21.79 19.45 -11.27
C GLY A 198 -20.54 19.86 -10.46
N PHE A 199 -19.94 18.95 -9.70
CA PHE A 199 -18.72 19.20 -8.95
C PHE A 199 -17.50 18.47 -9.53
N ASN A 200 -16.31 19.04 -9.33
CA ASN A 200 -15.07 18.49 -9.86
C ASN A 200 -14.39 17.51 -8.91
N SER A 201 -14.17 17.89 -7.65
CA SER A 201 -13.60 17.00 -6.62
C SER A 201 -13.68 17.58 -5.22
N TRP A 202 -13.66 16.70 -4.24
CA TRP A 202 -13.51 16.99 -2.82
C TRP A 202 -12.38 16.16 -2.24
N THR A 203 -11.56 16.80 -1.42
CA THR A 203 -10.59 16.13 -0.55
C THR A 203 -11.06 16.37 0.88
N ASN A 204 -11.13 15.32 1.67
CA ASN A 204 -11.48 15.42 3.06
C ASN A 204 -10.35 16.07 3.86
N THR A 205 -10.69 17.12 4.60
CA THR A 205 -9.75 17.90 5.40
C THR A 205 -10.32 18.16 6.78
N LEU A 206 -9.47 18.22 7.80
CA LEU A 206 -9.94 18.59 9.13
C LEU A 206 -10.34 20.09 9.18
N PRO A 207 -11.39 20.47 9.93
CA PRO A 207 -11.86 21.86 10.04
C PRO A 207 -10.82 22.91 10.48
N GLY A 208 -9.67 22.48 11.01
CA GLY A 208 -8.51 23.32 11.39
C GLY A 208 -7.27 23.18 10.50
N ALA A 209 -7.38 22.48 9.36
CA ALA A 209 -6.30 22.28 8.40
C ALA A 209 -6.11 23.38 7.30
N PRO A 210 -6.91 24.47 7.16
CA PRO A 210 -6.83 25.27 5.93
C PRO A 210 -5.53 26.06 5.79
N GLY A 211 -5.00 26.07 4.56
CA GLY A 211 -4.00 26.99 4.03
C GLY A 211 -2.54 26.80 4.47
N SER A 212 -2.30 26.48 5.75
CA SER A 212 -0.95 26.45 6.33
C SER A 212 -0.74 25.43 7.45
N ASN A 213 -1.77 24.68 7.86
CA ASN A 213 -1.62 23.64 8.86
C ASN A 213 -1.28 22.30 8.19
N TYR A 214 0.00 22.10 7.96
CA TYR A 214 0.58 20.91 7.33
C TYR A 214 0.70 19.71 8.28
N SER A 215 0.08 19.78 9.47
CA SER A 215 0.21 18.79 10.54
C SER A 215 -1.12 18.17 10.94
N ALA A 216 -2.23 18.45 10.23
CA ALA A 216 -3.56 17.99 10.58
C ALA A 216 -4.23 17.25 9.42
N TYR A 217 -4.39 15.93 9.58
CA TYR A 217 -4.97 15.04 8.57
C TYR A 217 -6.01 14.09 9.18
N PRO A 218 -7.04 13.67 8.41
CA PRO A 218 -7.98 12.66 8.87
C PRO A 218 -7.29 11.33 9.20
N LEU A 219 -7.74 10.68 10.27
CA LEU A 219 -7.30 9.33 10.66
C LEU A 219 -8.24 8.27 10.08
N PRO A 220 -7.76 7.06 9.74
CA PRO A 220 -8.64 5.96 9.39
C PRO A 220 -9.61 5.59 10.54
N ALA A 221 -10.84 5.18 10.27
CA ALA A 221 -11.47 5.08 8.94
C ALA A 221 -11.86 6.46 8.38
N GLN A 222 -11.51 6.74 7.12
CA GLN A 222 -11.80 8.03 6.48
C GLN A 222 -12.01 7.93 4.97
N VAL A 223 -12.87 8.82 4.44
CA VAL A 223 -12.96 9.07 3.00
C VAL A 223 -11.88 10.07 2.63
N GLY A 224 -11.02 9.74 1.68
CA GLY A 224 -9.91 10.58 1.25
C GLY A 224 -10.35 11.61 0.21
N LYS A 225 -10.58 11.14 -1.01
CA LYS A 225 -10.99 11.98 -2.14
C LYS A 225 -12.21 11.38 -2.81
N ILE A 226 -13.15 12.24 -3.21
CA ILE A 226 -14.20 11.92 -4.19
C ILE A 226 -14.03 12.90 -5.34
N GLY A 227 -13.85 12.42 -6.56
CA GLY A 227 -13.61 13.26 -7.73
C GLY A 227 -14.40 12.79 -8.93
N HIS A 228 -14.80 13.73 -9.79
CA HIS A 228 -15.44 13.40 -11.05
C HIS A 228 -14.55 12.43 -11.85
N GLN A 229 -15.15 11.34 -12.32
CA GLN A 229 -14.43 10.34 -13.10
C GLN A 229 -14.35 10.78 -14.56
N PRO A 230 -13.14 10.98 -15.13
CA PRO A 230 -12.99 11.27 -16.55
C PRO A 230 -13.65 10.17 -17.40
N GLY A 231 -14.47 10.58 -18.38
CA GLY A 231 -15.27 9.66 -19.20
C GLY A 231 -16.53 9.11 -18.53
N GLY A 232 -16.82 9.50 -17.28
CA GLY A 232 -17.94 9.01 -16.48
C GLY A 232 -19.28 9.74 -16.63
N GLY A 233 -19.45 10.59 -17.65
CA GLY A 233 -20.67 11.43 -17.79
C GLY A 233 -20.75 12.48 -16.69
N GLU A 234 -21.95 12.88 -16.24
CA GLU A 234 -22.13 13.89 -15.17
C GLU A 234 -22.25 13.29 -13.77
N ASP A 235 -22.38 11.96 -13.67
CA ASP A 235 -22.96 11.30 -12.49
C ASP A 235 -22.00 10.35 -11.78
N LEU A 236 -20.81 10.11 -12.35
CA LEU A 236 -19.87 9.10 -11.88
C LEU A 236 -18.64 9.74 -11.24
N PHE A 237 -18.35 9.34 -10.01
CA PHE A 237 -17.26 9.89 -9.22
C PHE A 237 -16.35 8.78 -8.73
N ALA A 238 -15.05 8.91 -8.93
CA ALA A 238 -14.07 8.04 -8.31
C ALA A 238 -13.87 8.42 -6.84
N PHE A 239 -13.79 7.42 -5.96
CA PHE A 239 -13.42 7.64 -4.57
C PHE A 239 -12.16 6.88 -4.19
N THR A 240 -11.48 7.39 -3.17
CA THR A 240 -10.47 6.66 -2.40
C THR A 240 -10.77 6.84 -0.92
N ALA A 241 -10.74 5.76 -0.15
CA ALA A 241 -10.98 5.75 1.28
C ALA A 241 -10.00 4.81 1.98
N ILE A 242 -9.67 5.11 3.23
CA ILE A 242 -8.71 4.36 4.03
C ILE A 242 -9.43 3.81 5.25
N GLY A 243 -9.37 2.50 5.44
CA GLY A 243 -9.92 1.80 6.60
C GLY A 243 -8.84 1.36 7.57
N THR A 244 -9.31 0.82 8.68
CA THR A 244 -8.52 0.06 9.66
C THR A 244 -8.54 -1.43 9.32
N GLN A 245 -7.87 -2.26 10.13
CA GLN A 245 -7.93 -3.72 10.00
C GLN A 245 -9.29 -4.30 10.43
N GLU A 246 -10.12 -3.52 11.12
CA GLU A 246 -11.44 -3.92 11.61
C GLU A 246 -12.55 -3.56 10.60
N ASP A 247 -12.26 -2.70 9.63
CA ASP A 247 -13.22 -2.26 8.63
C ASP A 247 -13.43 -3.31 7.54
N ASN A 248 -14.66 -3.37 7.05
CA ASN A 248 -15.06 -4.23 5.95
C ASN A 248 -15.77 -3.40 4.87
N ASP A 249 -16.19 -4.06 3.79
CA ASP A 249 -16.82 -3.39 2.66
C ASP A 249 -18.10 -2.65 3.08
N GLU A 250 -18.90 -3.23 3.98
CA GLU A 250 -20.15 -2.62 4.46
C GLU A 250 -19.89 -1.38 5.33
N SER A 251 -18.93 -1.43 6.27
CA SER A 251 -18.59 -0.30 7.13
C SER A 251 -18.05 0.87 6.31
N MET A 252 -17.25 0.59 5.29
CA MET A 252 -16.68 1.62 4.41
C MET A 252 -17.69 2.20 3.42
N GLN A 253 -18.61 1.40 2.89
CA GLN A 253 -19.74 1.92 2.10
C GLN A 253 -20.64 2.83 2.94
N ALA A 254 -20.90 2.47 4.20
CA ALA A 254 -21.66 3.29 5.13
C ALA A 254 -20.93 4.61 5.44
N LEU A 255 -19.62 4.57 5.66
CA LEU A 255 -18.79 5.75 5.89
C LEU A 255 -18.83 6.72 4.69
N ILE A 256 -18.70 6.21 3.46
CA ILE A 256 -18.75 7.04 2.24
C ILE A 256 -20.14 7.64 2.06
N SER A 257 -21.19 6.85 2.24
CA SER A 257 -22.58 7.32 2.15
C SER A 257 -22.88 8.41 3.18
N GLY A 258 -22.50 8.18 4.44
CA GLY A 258 -22.66 9.16 5.52
C GLY A 258 -21.84 10.44 5.28
N SER A 259 -20.68 10.34 4.65
CA SER A 259 -19.88 11.51 4.25
C SER A 259 -20.61 12.38 3.21
N ILE A 260 -21.25 11.75 2.22
CA ILE A 260 -22.08 12.46 1.23
C ILE A 260 -23.29 13.11 1.90
N GLU A 261 -23.98 12.41 2.80
CA GLU A 261 -25.10 12.97 3.57
C GLU A 261 -24.67 14.18 4.43
N ASN A 262 -23.50 14.11 5.05
CA ASN A 262 -22.95 15.22 5.83
C ASN A 262 -22.65 16.43 4.93
N MET A 263 -22.11 16.22 3.73
CA MET A 263 -21.93 17.30 2.75
C MET A 263 -23.27 17.93 2.33
N VAL A 264 -24.31 17.13 2.15
CA VAL A 264 -25.68 17.62 1.86
C VAL A 264 -26.21 18.45 3.02
N LYS A 265 -26.13 17.94 4.26
CA LYS A 265 -26.62 18.63 5.47
C LYS A 265 -25.87 19.95 5.72
N ALA A 266 -24.57 19.99 5.41
CA ALA A 266 -23.74 21.18 5.55
C ALA A 266 -23.96 22.22 4.42
N GLY A 267 -24.69 21.87 3.36
CA GLY A 267 -24.84 22.71 2.18
C GLY A 267 -23.58 22.80 1.30
N THR A 268 -22.60 21.91 1.51
CA THR A 268 -21.39 21.79 0.66
C THR A 268 -21.74 21.32 -0.74
N VAL A 269 -22.76 20.47 -0.84
CA VAL A 269 -23.34 20.00 -2.11
C VAL A 269 -24.85 20.20 -2.11
N ASN A 270 -25.46 20.22 -3.29
CA ASN A 270 -26.90 20.44 -3.43
C ASN A 270 -27.70 19.32 -2.74
N GLY A 271 -28.76 19.68 -2.02
CA GLY A 271 -29.70 18.69 -1.48
C GLY A 271 -30.40 17.90 -2.59
N SER A 272 -30.58 16.59 -2.37
CA SER A 272 -31.36 15.73 -3.27
C SER A 272 -31.99 14.58 -2.48
N ASN A 273 -33.06 13.99 -3.02
CA ASN A 273 -33.70 12.79 -2.46
C ASN A 273 -33.09 11.49 -2.99
N GLY A 274 -31.85 11.54 -3.49
CA GLY A 274 -31.17 10.37 -4.05
C GLY A 274 -30.61 9.45 -2.97
N THR A 275 -30.22 8.25 -3.38
CA THR A 275 -29.45 7.31 -2.56
C THR A 275 -28.05 7.14 -3.14
N THR A 276 -27.09 6.81 -2.27
CA THR A 276 -25.73 6.51 -2.70
C THR A 276 -25.69 5.14 -3.36
N ALA A 277 -25.12 5.07 -4.56
CA ALA A 277 -24.87 3.82 -5.27
C ALA A 277 -23.37 3.66 -5.52
N PHE A 278 -22.89 2.42 -5.49
CA PHE A 278 -21.50 2.06 -5.78
C PHE A 278 -21.45 1.17 -7.03
N PRO A 279 -21.41 1.73 -8.26
CA PRO A 279 -21.28 0.94 -9.47
C PRO A 279 -20.04 0.03 -9.48
N TYR A 280 -18.99 0.45 -8.78
CA TYR A 280 -17.80 -0.35 -8.54
C TYR A 280 -17.25 -0.04 -7.15
N PHE A 281 -16.95 -1.07 -6.37
CA PHE A 281 -16.33 -0.95 -5.06
C PHE A 281 -15.26 -2.01 -4.95
N ALA A 282 -14.02 -1.59 -4.71
CA ALA A 282 -12.88 -2.48 -4.57
C ALA A 282 -12.21 -2.26 -3.21
N ASN A 283 -12.08 -3.35 -2.49
CA ASN A 283 -11.19 -3.46 -1.35
C ASN A 283 -9.82 -3.92 -1.87
N HIS A 284 -8.82 -3.04 -1.80
CA HIS A 284 -7.44 -3.36 -2.20
C HIS A 284 -6.68 -4.15 -1.12
N GLY A 285 -7.35 -4.54 -0.03
CA GLY A 285 -6.81 -5.36 1.03
C GLY A 285 -5.87 -4.57 1.97
N LEU A 286 -5.11 -5.33 2.75
CA LEU A 286 -4.09 -4.78 3.64
C LEU A 286 -2.92 -4.26 2.82
N MET A 287 -2.52 -3.02 3.10
CA MET A 287 -1.42 -2.32 2.45
C MET A 287 -0.58 -1.57 3.48
N HIS A 288 0.57 -1.05 3.03
CA HIS A 288 1.46 -0.19 3.83
C HIS A 288 1.86 -0.82 5.16
N SER A 289 2.34 -2.07 5.08
CA SER A 289 2.87 -2.78 6.25
C SER A 289 3.96 -1.99 6.94
N ARG A 290 3.89 -1.95 8.27
CA ARG A 290 4.78 -1.15 9.09
C ARG A 290 4.88 -1.69 10.51
N VAL A 291 5.99 -1.40 11.16
CA VAL A 291 6.16 -1.61 12.61
C VAL A 291 6.42 -0.28 13.32
N SER A 292 6.39 -0.31 14.65
CA SER A 292 6.69 0.88 15.45
C SER A 292 8.18 1.27 15.38
N ARG A 293 8.48 2.48 15.84
CA ARG A 293 9.85 2.97 16.04
C ARG A 293 10.71 1.99 16.85
N GLU A 294 10.15 1.45 17.92
CA GLU A 294 10.84 0.54 18.84
C GLU A 294 11.21 -0.77 18.14
N GLU A 295 10.28 -1.35 17.37
CA GLU A 295 10.55 -2.58 16.64
C GLU A 295 11.57 -2.37 15.51
N LEU A 296 11.54 -1.23 14.81
CA LEU A 296 12.59 -0.88 13.84
C LEU A 296 13.97 -0.85 14.51
N ARG A 297 14.11 -0.18 15.67
CA ARG A 297 15.38 -0.13 16.41
C ARG A 297 15.87 -1.48 16.89
N LYS A 298 14.97 -2.40 17.22
CA LYS A 298 15.29 -3.77 17.60
C LYS A 298 15.75 -4.64 16.41
N GLY A 299 15.87 -4.07 15.20
CA GLY A 299 16.35 -4.79 14.04
C GLY A 299 15.28 -5.55 13.29
N PHE A 300 14.02 -5.08 13.33
CA PHE A 300 12.90 -5.72 12.64
C PHE A 300 13.21 -6.04 11.16
N ILE A 301 13.74 -5.07 10.40
CA ILE A 301 14.04 -5.23 8.98
C ILE A 301 15.07 -6.34 8.73
N ALA A 302 16.06 -6.49 9.60
CA ALA A 302 17.06 -7.55 9.48
C ALA A 302 16.44 -8.93 9.73
N ARG A 303 15.60 -9.05 10.77
CA ARG A 303 14.85 -10.29 11.05
C ARG A 303 13.89 -10.64 9.91
N GLN A 304 13.19 -9.64 9.36
CA GLN A 304 12.35 -9.79 8.18
C GLN A 304 13.15 -10.32 6.98
N ASN A 305 14.29 -9.71 6.64
CA ASN A 305 15.15 -10.20 5.56
C ASN A 305 15.69 -11.61 5.81
N ALA A 306 15.92 -11.98 7.07
CA ALA A 306 16.38 -13.32 7.45
C ALA A 306 15.34 -14.42 7.19
N LEU A 307 14.08 -14.07 6.94
CA LEU A 307 13.05 -15.04 6.52
C LEU A 307 13.26 -15.56 5.09
N GLN A 308 14.08 -14.91 4.26
CA GLN A 308 14.29 -15.31 2.87
C GLN A 308 14.96 -16.69 2.77
N GLY A 309 14.24 -17.66 2.22
CA GLY A 309 14.67 -19.04 2.04
C GLY A 309 14.34 -19.97 3.22
N ARG A 310 13.89 -19.43 4.35
CA ARG A 310 13.56 -20.20 5.56
C ARG A 310 12.46 -21.21 5.24
N ARG A 311 12.68 -22.48 5.57
CA ARG A 311 11.73 -23.58 5.32
C ARG A 311 11.20 -23.57 3.87
N ALA A 312 12.14 -23.47 2.93
CA ALA A 312 11.89 -23.39 1.50
C ALA A 312 10.94 -22.26 1.06
N THR A 313 10.79 -21.20 1.86
CA THR A 313 9.86 -20.08 1.60
C THR A 313 10.60 -18.78 1.35
N TRP A 314 10.13 -18.03 0.37
CA TRP A 314 10.64 -16.73 -0.04
C TRP A 314 9.50 -15.73 -0.10
N TYR A 315 9.81 -14.46 0.07
CA TYR A 315 8.81 -13.40 0.13
C TYR A 315 9.13 -12.28 -0.85
N THR A 316 8.12 -11.81 -1.57
CA THR A 316 8.16 -10.63 -2.41
C THR A 316 6.95 -9.73 -2.15
N GLY A 317 6.92 -8.57 -2.78
CA GLY A 317 5.87 -7.58 -2.62
C GLY A 317 6.29 -6.42 -1.72
N ALA A 318 5.31 -5.55 -1.43
CA ALA A 318 5.55 -4.26 -0.81
C ALA A 318 6.20 -4.39 0.58
N ALA A 319 5.82 -5.40 1.38
CA ALA A 319 6.40 -5.62 2.70
C ALA A 319 7.92 -5.78 2.73
N PHE A 320 8.55 -6.26 1.66
CA PHE A 320 10.01 -6.47 1.56
C PHE A 320 10.71 -5.44 0.66
N SER A 321 9.94 -4.51 0.08
CA SER A 321 10.38 -3.59 -0.97
C SER A 321 9.53 -2.31 -0.91
N ALA A 322 9.01 -1.81 -2.03
CA ALA A 322 8.02 -0.73 -2.11
C ALA A 322 6.93 -1.09 -3.12
N GLY A 323 5.71 -0.60 -2.90
CA GLY A 323 4.50 -0.98 -3.66
C GLY A 323 4.39 -0.47 -5.09
N PHE A 324 5.49 -0.12 -5.76
CA PHE A 324 5.49 0.32 -7.16
C PHE A 324 5.91 -0.83 -8.08
N SER A 325 5.16 -1.12 -9.15
CA SER A 325 5.43 -2.25 -10.04
C SER A 325 6.87 -2.28 -10.56
N THR A 326 7.44 -1.13 -10.93
CA THR A 326 8.83 -1.03 -11.41
C THR A 326 9.86 -1.36 -10.32
N ILE A 327 9.59 -1.00 -9.07
CA ILE A 327 10.45 -1.34 -7.94
C ILE A 327 10.31 -2.81 -7.57
N LEU A 328 9.09 -3.35 -7.58
CA LEU A 328 8.84 -4.76 -7.34
C LEU A 328 9.50 -5.65 -8.40
N TRP A 329 9.51 -5.24 -9.66
CA TRP A 329 10.23 -5.95 -10.71
C TRP A 329 11.73 -5.92 -10.48
N ALA A 330 12.32 -4.76 -10.15
CA ALA A 330 13.73 -4.67 -9.80
C ALA A 330 14.09 -5.51 -8.55
N TYR A 331 13.18 -5.60 -7.58
CA TYR A 331 13.35 -6.48 -6.42
C TYR A 331 13.35 -7.95 -6.84
N ASN A 332 12.42 -8.35 -7.73
CA ASN A 332 12.31 -9.71 -8.23
C ASN A 332 13.51 -10.11 -9.12
N GLU A 333 14.13 -9.18 -9.85
CA GLU A 333 15.38 -9.43 -10.58
C GLU A 333 16.53 -9.84 -9.64
N VAL A 334 16.54 -9.32 -8.41
CA VAL A 334 17.52 -9.71 -7.37
C VAL A 334 17.10 -11.01 -6.66
N LEU A 335 15.80 -11.15 -6.36
CA LEU A 335 15.29 -12.26 -5.56
C LEU A 335 15.24 -13.58 -6.34
N LEU A 336 14.65 -13.59 -7.53
CA LEU A 336 14.34 -14.83 -8.26
C LEU A 336 15.55 -15.72 -8.54
N PRO A 337 16.75 -15.20 -8.89
CA PRO A 337 17.95 -16.03 -9.03
C PRO A 337 18.29 -16.83 -7.76
N ARG A 338 18.03 -16.27 -6.57
CA ARG A 338 18.23 -16.94 -5.28
C ARG A 338 17.15 -17.97 -4.99
N VAL A 339 15.91 -17.69 -5.39
CA VAL A 339 14.77 -18.62 -5.22
C VAL A 339 15.03 -19.94 -5.96
N ILE A 340 15.56 -19.84 -7.19
CA ILE A 340 15.81 -21.00 -8.06
C ILE A 340 17.19 -21.61 -7.87
N GLU A 341 18.02 -21.05 -6.98
CA GLU A 341 19.37 -21.55 -6.76
C GLU A 341 19.34 -23.00 -6.25
N GLY A 342 20.05 -23.87 -6.96
CA GLY A 342 20.15 -25.30 -6.63
C GLY A 342 18.89 -26.13 -6.91
N LEU A 343 17.93 -25.63 -7.70
CA LEU A 343 16.76 -26.40 -8.13
C LEU A 343 17.01 -27.38 -9.27
#